data_AF-A0A6J0MBX2-F1
#
_entry.id   AF-A0A6J0MBX2-F1
#
_cell.length_a   1.000
_cell.length_b   1.000
_cell.length_c   1.000
_cell.angle_alpha   90.00
_cell.angle_beta   90.00
_cell.angle_gamma   90.00
#
_symmetry.space_group_name_H-M   'P 1'
#
loop_
_entity.id
_entity.type
_entity.pdbx_description
1 polymer ?
#
loop_
_entity_poly.entity_id
_entity_poly.type
_entity_poly.pdbx_seq_one_letter_code
_entity_poly.pdbx_strand_id
1 'polypeptide(L)'
;MIETIAVRKVFLIGFSILILNWVWRAVNWVWLRPKRLEKYLKKQGFSGNSYRILMGDMKESNQMDQVAHSLPLPLTADFLPRMMPFLHHTVLNHGKKCFTWYGPYPNVIVMDPETLREIMSRHELFPKPKIGSHNHVFLSGLLNHEGPNWSKHRSILNPAFRIDNLKSILPAFSSSCKEMLEEWEKLASAKGTVELDSWTYCHDLTRNMLARASFGDSYNDGIKIFEVQQEQIDLGLQAIRSVYIPGSKFLPTKFNKRLRETERDMRAMFKDMIETKEKEIKKGRSADKESDCYAPCWLQTQSKSKNMDQIQG
;
A
#
# COMPACT_ATOMS: atom_id res chain seq x y z
N MET A 1 -1.17 -55.06 -20.48
CA MET A 1 -2.53 -54.46 -20.49
C MET A 1 -3.10 -54.27 -19.08
N ILE A 2 -2.98 -55.25 -18.18
CA ILE A 2 -3.49 -55.15 -16.79
C ILE A 2 -2.70 -54.13 -15.96
N GLU A 3 -1.37 -54.09 -16.07
CA GLU A 3 -0.52 -53.13 -15.35
C GLU A 3 -0.79 -51.68 -15.75
N THR A 4 -0.98 -51.40 -17.05
CA THR A 4 -1.33 -50.05 -17.53
C THR A 4 -2.70 -49.60 -17.03
N ILE A 5 -3.66 -50.52 -16.88
CA ILE A 5 -4.97 -50.23 -16.28
C ILE A 5 -4.84 -49.95 -14.77
N ALA A 6 -4.01 -50.72 -14.05
CA ALA A 6 -3.78 -50.52 -12.62
C ALA A 6 -3.10 -49.18 -12.33
N VAL A 7 -2.06 -48.84 -13.09
CA VAL A 7 -1.36 -47.55 -12.99
C VAL A 7 -2.33 -46.39 -13.26
N ARG A 8 -3.17 -46.49 -14.31
CA ARG A 8 -4.19 -45.46 -14.62
C ARG A 8 -5.22 -45.30 -13.50
N LYS A 9 -5.65 -46.38 -12.85
CA LYS A 9 -6.57 -46.32 -11.69
C LYS A 9 -5.93 -45.62 -10.49
N VAL A 10 -4.67 -45.91 -10.18
CA VAL A 10 -3.93 -45.24 -9.09
C VAL A 10 -3.82 -43.73 -9.35
N PHE A 11 -3.49 -43.32 -10.57
CA PHE A 11 -3.45 -41.90 -10.95
C PHE A 11 -4.82 -41.22 -10.83
N LEU A 12 -5.90 -41.87 -11.26
CA LEU A 12 -7.26 -41.34 -11.16
C LEU A 12 -7.72 -41.18 -9.70
N ILE A 13 -7.40 -42.15 -8.83
CA ILE A 13 -7.69 -42.09 -7.40
C ILE A 13 -6.91 -40.94 -6.75
N GLY A 14 -5.60 -40.85 -7.01
CA GLY A 14 -4.76 -39.77 -6.51
C GLY A 14 -5.26 -38.38 -6.94
N PHE A 15 -5.62 -38.23 -8.22
CA PHE A 15 -6.19 -36.99 -8.76
C PHE A 15 -7.54 -36.64 -8.11
N SER A 16 -8.38 -37.63 -7.87
CA SER A 16 -9.68 -37.44 -7.20
C SER A 16 -9.51 -36.99 -5.75
N ILE A 17 -8.56 -37.56 -5.00
CA ILE A 17 -8.23 -37.14 -3.63
C ILE A 17 -7.72 -35.69 -3.62
N LEU A 18 -6.87 -35.32 -4.59
CA LEU A 18 -6.40 -33.94 -4.72
C LEU A 18 -7.57 -32.98 -4.97
N ILE A 19 -8.47 -33.29 -5.91
CA ILE A 19 -9.66 -32.47 -6.18
C ILE A 19 -10.52 -32.33 -4.93
N LEU A 20 -10.80 -33.44 -4.23
CA LEU A 20 -11.63 -33.43 -3.03
C LEU A 20 -11.01 -32.54 -1.93
N ASN A 21 -9.69 -32.61 -1.76
CA ASN A 21 -8.96 -31.74 -0.82
C ASN A 21 -9.06 -30.26 -1.22
N TRP A 22 -8.91 -29.93 -2.50
CA TRP A 22 -9.09 -28.57 -3.02
C TRP A 22 -10.52 -28.05 -2.80
N VAL A 23 -11.53 -28.87 -3.12
CA VAL A 23 -12.94 -28.53 -2.91
C VAL A 23 -13.22 -28.31 -1.42
N TRP A 24 -12.74 -29.20 -0.55
CA TRP A 24 -12.90 -29.06 0.91
C TRP A 24 -12.25 -27.78 1.44
N ARG A 25 -11.03 -27.46 0.99
CA ARG A 25 -10.34 -26.21 1.33
C ARG A 25 -11.14 -24.99 0.88
N ALA A 26 -11.70 -25.02 -0.33
CA ALA A 26 -12.52 -23.96 -0.87
C ALA A 26 -13.82 -23.78 -0.07
N VAL A 27 -14.55 -24.86 0.24
CA VAL A 27 -15.77 -24.83 1.06
C VAL A 27 -15.48 -24.32 2.47
N ASN A 28 -14.38 -24.77 3.08
CA ASN A 28 -14.00 -24.29 4.40
C ASN A 28 -13.60 -22.80 4.37
N TRP A 29 -12.88 -22.36 3.34
CA TRP A 29 -12.45 -20.96 3.18
C TRP A 29 -13.62 -20.01 2.90
N VAL A 30 -14.48 -20.35 1.93
CA VAL A 30 -15.57 -19.49 1.45
C VAL A 30 -16.80 -19.55 2.34
N TRP A 31 -17.06 -20.65 3.06
CA TRP A 31 -18.32 -20.82 3.78
C TRP A 31 -18.14 -21.15 5.26
N LEU A 32 -17.51 -22.28 5.59
CA LEU A 32 -17.54 -22.80 6.96
C LEU A 32 -16.76 -21.92 7.94
N ARG A 33 -15.56 -21.44 7.55
CA ARG A 33 -14.75 -20.56 8.39
C ARG A 33 -15.42 -19.20 8.61
N PRO A 34 -15.89 -18.46 7.59
CA PRO A 34 -16.62 -17.21 7.78
C PRO A 34 -17.82 -17.37 8.73
N LYS A 35 -18.66 -18.41 8.55
CA LYS A 35 -19.82 -18.62 9.43
C LYS A 35 -19.44 -18.96 10.87
N ARG A 36 -18.34 -19.68 11.10
CA ARG A 36 -17.80 -19.92 12.44
C ARG A 36 -17.30 -18.63 13.10
N LEU A 37 -16.56 -17.81 12.35
CA LEU A 37 -16.06 -16.52 12.84
C LEU A 37 -17.21 -15.54 13.12
N GLU A 38 -18.23 -15.50 12.26
CA GLU A 38 -19.44 -14.69 12.47
C GLU A 38 -20.09 -15.02 13.82
N LYS A 39 -20.32 -16.31 14.09
CA LYS A 39 -20.90 -16.78 15.36
C LYS A 39 -20.00 -16.43 16.54
N TYR A 40 -18.68 -16.57 16.39
CA TYR A 40 -17.72 -16.23 17.43
C TYR A 40 -17.75 -14.74 17.77
N LEU A 41 -17.70 -13.86 16.75
CA LEU A 41 -17.74 -12.41 16.94
C LEU A 41 -19.05 -11.95 17.58
N LYS A 42 -20.19 -12.47 17.11
CA LYS A 42 -21.51 -12.18 17.71
C LYS A 42 -21.58 -12.60 19.18
N LYS A 43 -21.02 -13.76 19.54
CA LYS A 43 -20.91 -14.20 20.95
C LYS A 43 -20.01 -13.32 21.81
N GLN A 44 -19.00 -12.69 21.23
CA GLN A 44 -18.10 -11.74 21.90
C GLN A 44 -18.70 -10.32 22.02
N GLY A 45 -19.96 -10.15 21.61
CA GLY A 45 -20.70 -8.89 21.67
C GLY A 45 -20.36 -7.92 20.53
N PHE A 46 -19.79 -8.40 19.42
CA PHE A 46 -19.65 -7.61 18.21
C PHE A 46 -20.92 -7.72 17.34
N SER A 47 -21.42 -6.58 16.89
CA SER A 47 -22.53 -6.44 15.95
C SER A 47 -22.02 -6.28 14.51
N GLY A 48 -22.81 -6.66 13.52
CA GLY A 48 -22.39 -6.55 12.12
C GLY A 48 -23.29 -7.33 11.18
N ASN A 49 -23.11 -7.07 9.88
CA ASN A 49 -23.85 -7.77 8.84
C ASN A 49 -23.55 -9.27 8.85
N SER A 50 -24.57 -10.07 8.52
CA SER A 50 -24.40 -11.50 8.33
C SER A 50 -23.55 -11.77 7.10
N TYR A 51 -22.64 -12.76 7.18
CA TYR A 51 -21.72 -13.06 6.08
C TYR A 51 -22.47 -13.46 4.79
N ARG A 52 -22.14 -12.77 3.69
CA ARG A 52 -22.58 -13.09 2.32
C ARG A 52 -21.46 -13.82 1.58
N ILE A 53 -21.79 -14.98 0.99
CA ILE A 53 -20.81 -15.90 0.40
C ILE A 53 -19.89 -15.18 -0.60
N LEU A 54 -18.58 -15.46 -0.47
CA LEU A 54 -17.46 -14.91 -1.24
C LEU A 54 -17.24 -13.40 -1.11
N MET A 55 -18.25 -12.58 -1.38
CA MET A 55 -18.14 -11.12 -1.46
C MET A 55 -18.19 -10.41 -0.10
N GLY A 56 -18.83 -11.00 0.91
CA GLY A 56 -19.07 -10.31 2.17
C GLY A 56 -19.84 -9.01 1.93
N ASP A 57 -19.31 -7.90 2.45
CA ASP A 57 -19.88 -6.57 2.30
C ASP A 57 -19.27 -5.76 1.14
N MET A 58 -18.28 -6.32 0.42
CA MET A 58 -17.49 -5.57 -0.55
C MET A 58 -18.31 -4.97 -1.68
N LYS A 59 -19.34 -5.67 -2.16
CA LYS A 59 -20.22 -5.14 -3.23
C LYS A 59 -20.92 -3.86 -2.78
N GLU A 60 -21.47 -3.88 -1.57
CA GLU A 60 -22.20 -2.75 -0.97
C GLU A 60 -21.23 -1.61 -0.65
N SER A 61 -20.07 -1.94 -0.08
CA SER A 61 -19.00 -0.96 0.17
C SER A 61 -18.56 -0.24 -1.10
N ASN A 62 -18.32 -0.98 -2.19
CA ASN A 62 -17.92 -0.38 -3.47
C ASN A 62 -19.02 0.49 -4.10
N GLN A 63 -20.28 0.09 -3.97
CA GLN A 63 -21.42 0.88 -4.45
C GLN A 63 -21.55 2.19 -3.67
N MET A 64 -21.41 2.12 -2.34
CA MET A 64 -21.42 3.30 -1.49
C MET A 64 -20.24 4.23 -1.80
N ASP A 65 -19.04 3.69 -2.03
CA ASP A 65 -17.89 4.49 -2.48
C ASP A 65 -18.19 5.20 -3.81
N GLN A 66 -18.74 4.50 -4.80
CA GLN A 66 -19.07 5.10 -6.11
C GLN A 66 -20.07 6.25 -5.99
N VAL A 67 -21.14 6.05 -5.23
CA VAL A 67 -22.16 7.09 -4.99
C VAL A 67 -21.58 8.23 -4.17
N ALA A 68 -20.86 7.91 -3.10
CA ALA A 68 -20.23 8.90 -2.27
C ALA A 68 -19.28 9.76 -3.10
N HIS A 69 -18.52 9.17 -4.03
CA HIS A 69 -17.53 9.82 -4.89
C HIS A 69 -18.09 10.64 -6.07
N SER A 70 -19.32 10.38 -6.52
CA SER A 70 -19.95 11.09 -7.64
C SER A 70 -20.62 12.41 -7.24
N LEU A 71 -20.90 12.60 -5.95
CA LEU A 71 -21.58 13.79 -5.44
C LEU A 71 -20.58 14.90 -5.08
N PRO A 72 -20.89 16.18 -5.26
CA PRO A 72 -20.05 17.26 -4.72
C PRO A 72 -20.09 17.23 -3.18
N LEU A 73 -18.97 17.55 -2.53
CA LEU A 73 -18.91 17.70 -1.07
C LEU A 73 -19.04 19.19 -0.73
N PRO A 74 -20.11 19.62 -0.02
CA PRO A 74 -20.19 20.99 0.48
C PRO A 74 -19.03 21.31 1.42
N LEU A 75 -18.52 22.54 1.40
CA LEU A 75 -17.37 22.97 2.21
C LEU A 75 -17.58 22.78 3.73
N THR A 76 -18.83 22.80 4.18
CA THR A 76 -19.21 22.66 5.59
C THR A 76 -19.61 21.24 5.98
N ALA A 77 -19.64 20.31 5.03
CA ALA A 77 -20.09 18.94 5.28
C ALA A 77 -18.99 18.12 5.97
N ASP A 78 -19.40 17.14 6.78
CA ASP A 78 -18.48 16.13 7.30
C ASP A 78 -17.86 15.35 6.13
N PHE A 79 -16.54 15.17 6.16
CA PHE A 79 -15.81 14.43 5.15
C PHE A 79 -15.87 12.91 5.38
N LEU A 80 -16.17 12.44 6.59
CA LEU A 80 -16.18 11.01 6.92
C LEU A 80 -17.18 10.20 6.06
N PRO A 81 -18.43 10.63 5.86
CA PRO A 81 -19.37 9.93 4.98
C PRO A 81 -18.93 9.90 3.51
N ARG A 82 -18.06 10.83 3.09
CA ARG A 82 -17.49 10.86 1.74
C ARG A 82 -16.26 9.95 1.63
N MET A 83 -15.40 9.95 2.64
CA MET A 83 -14.12 9.24 2.63
C MET A 83 -14.27 7.75 2.90
N MET A 84 -15.14 7.37 3.83
CA MET A 84 -15.36 5.97 4.22
C MET A 84 -16.86 5.70 4.44
N PRO A 85 -17.70 5.85 3.39
CA PRO A 85 -19.17 5.84 3.51
C PRO A 85 -19.68 4.57 4.19
N PHE A 86 -19.18 3.41 3.77
CA PHE A 86 -19.63 2.12 4.28
C PHE A 86 -19.23 1.89 5.74
N LEU A 87 -18.00 2.27 6.12
CA LEU A 87 -17.54 2.15 7.51
C LEU A 87 -18.34 3.09 8.42
N HIS A 88 -18.52 4.35 8.00
CA HIS A 88 -19.32 5.33 8.71
C HIS A 88 -20.76 4.83 8.93
N HIS A 89 -21.42 4.32 7.88
CA HIS A 89 -22.76 3.75 7.96
C HIS A 89 -22.83 2.52 8.89
N THR A 90 -21.82 1.64 8.83
CA THR A 90 -21.76 0.46 9.70
C THR A 90 -21.66 0.86 11.17
N VAL A 91 -20.79 1.81 11.51
CA VAL A 91 -20.62 2.27 12.90
C VAL A 91 -21.89 2.92 13.43
N LEU A 92 -22.62 3.68 12.61
CA LEU A 92 -23.90 4.27 13.00
C LEU A 92 -24.97 3.20 13.28
N ASN A 93 -25.06 2.16 12.45
CA ASN A 93 -26.09 1.14 12.58
C ASN A 93 -25.80 0.09 13.65
N HIS A 94 -24.52 -0.30 13.79
CA HIS A 94 -24.10 -1.41 14.64
C HIS A 94 -23.39 -0.94 15.91
N GLY A 95 -23.02 0.33 16.01
CA GLY A 95 -22.28 0.90 17.13
C GLY A 95 -20.76 0.74 17.00
N LYS A 96 -20.05 1.18 18.04
CA LYS A 96 -18.57 1.29 18.08
C LYS A 96 -17.81 -0.04 18.23
N LYS A 97 -18.52 -1.13 18.52
CA LYS A 97 -17.99 -2.49 18.66
C LYS A 97 -18.64 -3.38 17.62
N CYS A 98 -18.21 -3.22 16.37
CA CYS A 98 -18.83 -3.90 15.23
C CYS A 98 -17.80 -4.57 14.31
N PHE A 99 -18.27 -5.26 13.27
CA PHE A 99 -17.43 -5.86 12.25
C PHE A 99 -18.08 -5.79 10.87
N THR A 100 -17.23 -5.80 9.84
CA THR A 100 -17.60 -5.88 8.42
C THR A 100 -16.92 -7.07 7.76
N TRP A 101 -17.33 -7.40 6.54
CA TRP A 101 -16.74 -8.49 5.76
C TRP A 101 -15.98 -7.99 4.54
N TYR A 102 -14.69 -8.31 4.54
CA TYR A 102 -13.83 -8.19 3.37
C TYR A 102 -13.68 -9.55 2.71
N GLY A 103 -14.54 -9.81 1.72
CA GLY A 103 -14.70 -11.16 1.19
C GLY A 103 -14.97 -12.16 2.33
N PRO A 104 -14.28 -13.31 2.40
CA PRO A 104 -14.43 -14.28 3.49
C PRO A 104 -13.71 -13.90 4.80
N TYR A 105 -13.11 -12.70 4.90
CA TYR A 105 -12.35 -12.27 6.08
C TYR A 105 -13.14 -11.21 6.86
N PRO A 106 -13.38 -11.40 8.17
CA PRO A 106 -14.00 -10.36 8.98
C PRO A 106 -12.98 -9.27 9.34
N ASN A 107 -13.41 -8.02 9.23
CA ASN A 107 -12.69 -6.83 9.70
C ASN A 107 -13.38 -6.31 10.96
N VAL A 108 -12.70 -6.42 12.09
CA VAL A 108 -13.22 -5.97 13.39
C VAL A 108 -12.93 -4.50 13.57
N ILE A 109 -13.94 -3.73 13.96
CA ILE A 109 -13.87 -2.29 14.22
C ILE A 109 -13.87 -2.09 15.72
N VAL A 110 -12.80 -1.45 16.21
CA VAL A 110 -12.60 -1.14 17.62
C VAL A 110 -12.35 0.35 17.74
N MET A 111 -13.19 1.03 18.53
CA MET A 111 -13.06 2.47 18.81
C MET A 111 -12.83 2.77 20.30
N ASP A 112 -12.66 1.73 21.11
CA ASP A 112 -12.36 1.84 22.53
C ASP A 112 -10.87 2.22 22.73
N PRO A 113 -10.56 3.37 23.35
CA PRO A 113 -9.18 3.86 23.48
C PRO A 113 -8.22 2.91 24.21
N GLU A 114 -8.70 2.23 25.24
CA GLU A 114 -7.93 1.27 26.04
C GLU A 114 -7.55 0.05 25.19
N THR A 115 -8.52 -0.51 24.46
CA THR A 115 -8.29 -1.63 23.55
C THR A 115 -7.36 -1.21 22.40
N LEU A 116 -7.55 -0.01 21.83
CA LEU A 116 -6.66 0.52 20.78
C LEU A 116 -5.23 0.66 21.29
N ARG A 117 -5.03 1.18 22.50
CA ARG A 117 -3.70 1.28 23.12
C ARG A 117 -3.05 -0.09 23.26
N GLU A 118 -3.79 -1.10 23.71
CA GLU A 118 -3.27 -2.46 23.83
C GLU A 118 -2.84 -3.03 22.47
N ILE A 119 -3.70 -2.92 21.45
CA ILE A 119 -3.42 -3.39 20.09
C ILE A 119 -2.15 -2.72 19.54
N MET A 120 -2.06 -1.41 19.66
CA MET A 120 -0.93 -0.62 19.14
C MET A 120 0.37 -0.85 19.91
N SER A 121 0.31 -1.29 21.17
CA SER A 121 1.49 -1.57 22.00
C SER A 121 2.03 -2.99 21.80
N ARG A 122 1.19 -3.95 21.39
CA ARG A 122 1.54 -5.39 21.29
C ARG A 122 1.65 -5.84 19.83
N HIS A 123 2.55 -5.21 19.07
CA HIS A 123 2.73 -5.47 17.63
C HIS A 123 3.04 -6.94 17.27
N GLU A 124 3.55 -7.75 18.21
CA GLU A 124 3.86 -9.17 17.96
C GLU A 124 2.59 -10.03 17.87
N LEU A 125 1.53 -9.61 18.55
CA LEU A 125 0.23 -10.30 18.57
C LEU A 125 -0.74 -9.73 17.54
N PHE A 126 -0.57 -8.46 17.20
CA PHE A 126 -1.38 -7.75 16.22
C PHE A 126 -0.53 -7.32 15.01
N PRO A 127 -0.05 -8.28 14.19
CA PRO A 127 0.70 -7.95 12.99
C PRO A 127 -0.22 -7.25 11.97
N LYS A 128 0.38 -6.54 11.01
CA LYS A 128 -0.36 -5.92 9.91
C LYS A 128 -1.21 -6.96 9.18
N PRO A 129 -2.44 -6.58 8.80
CA PRO A 129 -3.36 -7.51 8.18
C PRO A 129 -2.83 -7.96 6.82
N LYS A 130 -2.69 -9.27 6.64
CA LYS A 130 -2.34 -9.90 5.35
C LYS A 130 -3.61 -10.10 4.53
N ILE A 131 -4.35 -9.03 4.26
CA ILE A 131 -5.67 -9.09 3.63
C ILE A 131 -5.54 -9.79 2.28
N GLY A 132 -5.90 -11.08 2.23
CA GLY A 132 -5.90 -11.90 1.03
C GLY A 132 -4.66 -11.75 0.15
N SER A 133 -3.43 -11.55 0.65
CA SER A 133 -2.24 -11.42 -0.22
C SER A 133 -2.30 -10.32 -1.32
N HIS A 134 -2.99 -9.19 -1.13
CA HIS A 134 -2.76 -7.98 -1.96
C HIS A 134 -1.38 -7.34 -1.69
N ASN A 135 -0.61 -7.87 -0.74
CA ASN A 135 0.75 -7.43 -0.42
C ASN A 135 1.73 -7.46 -1.61
N HIS A 136 1.41 -8.20 -2.68
CA HIS A 136 2.22 -8.22 -3.91
C HIS A 136 1.99 -7.01 -4.82
N VAL A 137 0.99 -6.17 -4.52
CA VAL A 137 0.68 -4.98 -5.33
C VAL A 137 1.65 -3.84 -5.03
N PHE A 138 2.18 -3.79 -3.81
CA PHE A 138 3.17 -2.79 -3.43
C PHE A 138 4.57 -3.42 -3.40
N LEU A 139 5.56 -2.66 -3.82
CA LEU A 139 6.97 -3.00 -3.63
C LEU A 139 7.25 -3.37 -2.15
N SER A 140 8.17 -4.31 -1.94
CA SER A 140 8.57 -4.73 -0.60
C SER A 140 9.13 -3.54 0.19
N GLY A 141 8.67 -3.34 1.42
CA GLY A 141 9.04 -2.17 2.22
C GLY A 141 8.34 -2.16 3.59
N LEU A 142 8.39 -1.01 4.27
CA LEU A 142 7.83 -0.86 5.62
C LEU A 142 6.33 -1.16 5.71
N LEU A 143 5.58 -0.98 4.62
CA LEU A 143 4.16 -1.34 4.56
C LEU A 143 3.93 -2.85 4.72
N ASN A 144 4.84 -3.68 4.19
CA ASN A 144 4.67 -5.13 4.12
C ASN A 144 5.55 -5.91 5.11
N HIS A 145 6.69 -5.35 5.54
CA HIS A 145 7.59 -6.01 6.46
C HIS A 145 7.10 -5.96 7.91
N GLU A 146 7.47 -7.00 8.66
CA GLU A 146 7.25 -7.16 10.09
C GLU A 146 8.53 -7.60 10.79
N GLY A 147 8.55 -7.47 12.12
CA GLY A 147 9.61 -7.99 12.98
C GLY A 147 11.02 -7.49 12.59
N PRO A 148 12.03 -8.38 12.55
CA PRO A 148 13.43 -7.98 12.29
C PRO A 148 13.64 -7.25 10.96
N ASN A 149 12.93 -7.65 9.90
CA ASN A 149 13.03 -7.00 8.59
C ASN A 149 12.48 -5.57 8.62
N TRP A 150 11.35 -5.37 9.31
CA TRP A 150 10.81 -4.03 9.51
C TRP A 150 11.76 -3.16 10.31
N SER A 151 12.29 -3.67 11.43
CA SER A 151 13.25 -2.95 12.28
C SER A 151 14.50 -2.54 11.51
N LYS A 152 15.06 -3.46 10.71
CA LYS A 152 16.21 -3.19 9.84
C LYS A 152 15.92 -2.05 8.87
N HIS A 153 14.83 -2.13 8.10
CA HIS A 153 14.47 -1.12 7.12
C HIS A 153 14.16 0.24 7.78
N ARG A 154 13.49 0.23 8.94
CA ARG A 154 13.18 1.45 9.68
C ARG A 154 14.44 2.11 10.22
N SER A 155 15.41 1.31 10.71
CA SER A 155 16.69 1.83 11.21
C SER A 155 17.50 2.56 10.13
N ILE A 156 17.40 2.09 8.88
CA ILE A 156 18.07 2.68 7.71
C ILE A 156 17.43 4.02 7.33
N LEU A 157 16.09 4.12 7.44
CA LEU A 157 15.35 5.33 7.08
C LEU A 157 15.35 6.40 8.17
N ASN A 158 15.33 6.02 9.46
CA ASN A 158 15.17 6.95 10.58
C ASN A 158 16.13 8.15 10.57
N PRO A 159 17.42 8.04 10.19
CA PRO A 159 18.31 9.20 10.11
C PRO A 159 17.78 10.29 9.16
N ALA A 160 17.22 9.94 8.01
CA ALA A 160 16.69 10.91 7.04
C ALA A 160 15.54 11.76 7.61
N PHE A 161 14.82 11.25 8.62
CA PHE A 161 13.69 11.92 9.25
C PHE A 161 14.03 12.56 10.62
N ARG A 162 15.31 12.78 10.92
CA ARG A 162 15.73 13.58 12.09
C ARG A 162 15.49 15.06 11.83
N ILE A 163 15.18 15.85 12.87
CA ILE A 163 14.85 17.28 12.75
C ILE A 163 15.91 18.05 11.96
N ASP A 164 17.20 17.80 12.20
CA ASP A 164 18.28 18.52 11.49
C ASP A 164 18.28 18.21 9.98
N ASN A 165 17.99 16.96 9.61
CA ASN A 165 17.87 16.55 8.22
C ASN A 165 16.54 17.01 7.61
N LEU A 166 15.46 17.12 8.40
CA LEU A 166 14.20 17.70 7.91
C LEU A 166 14.34 19.19 7.58
N LYS A 167 15.17 19.93 8.32
CA LYS A 167 15.45 21.34 8.05
C LYS A 167 16.13 21.55 6.70
N SER A 168 17.00 20.64 6.26
CA SER A 168 17.67 20.76 4.95
C SER A 168 16.70 20.56 3.77
N ILE A 169 15.51 20.01 4.01
CA ILE A 169 14.47 19.79 3.00
C ILE A 169 13.62 21.05 2.77
N LEU A 170 13.50 21.90 3.79
CA LEU A 170 12.61 23.08 3.74
C LEU A 170 12.85 23.98 2.52
N PRO A 171 14.09 24.25 2.08
CA PRO A 171 14.33 25.01 0.85
C PRO A 171 13.69 24.37 -0.39
N ALA A 172 13.79 23.04 -0.54
CA ALA A 172 13.17 22.31 -1.66
C ALA A 172 11.64 22.44 -1.65
N PHE A 173 11.04 22.42 -0.45
CA PHE A 173 9.60 22.60 -0.30
C PHE A 173 9.19 24.04 -0.62
N SER A 174 9.92 25.02 -0.10
CA SER A 174 9.68 26.44 -0.36
C SER A 174 9.78 26.77 -1.85
N SER A 175 10.80 26.26 -2.55
CA SER A 175 10.95 26.46 -4.00
C SER A 175 9.78 25.86 -4.78
N SER A 176 9.32 24.67 -4.39
CA SER A 176 8.17 24.02 -5.04
C SER A 176 6.87 24.82 -4.83
N CYS A 177 6.63 25.35 -3.62
CA CYS A 177 5.51 26.25 -3.37
C CYS A 177 5.60 27.52 -4.22
N LYS A 178 6.79 28.13 -4.27
CA LYS A 178 7.01 29.37 -5.01
C LYS A 178 6.70 29.20 -6.50
N GLU A 179 7.20 28.14 -7.12
CA GLU A 179 6.95 27.85 -8.53
C GLU A 179 5.45 27.66 -8.84
N MET A 180 4.72 26.95 -7.97
CA MET A 180 3.26 26.80 -8.12
C MET A 180 2.54 28.14 -8.02
N LEU A 181 2.92 28.99 -7.05
CA LEU A 181 2.32 30.32 -6.88
C LEU A 181 2.64 31.25 -8.07
N GLU A 182 3.87 31.23 -8.58
CA GLU A 182 4.26 31.97 -9.78
C GLU A 182 3.47 31.53 -11.02
N GLU A 183 3.12 30.24 -11.13
CA GLU A 183 2.25 29.75 -12.18
C GLU A 183 0.82 30.29 -12.03
N TRP A 184 0.27 30.25 -10.82
CA TRP A 184 -1.06 30.79 -10.53
C TRP A 184 -1.12 32.30 -10.80
N GLU A 185 -0.09 33.06 -10.43
CA GLU A 185 0.03 34.49 -10.71
C GLU A 185 0.04 34.78 -12.21
N LYS A 186 0.74 33.97 -13.01
CA LYS A 186 0.74 34.10 -14.47
C LYS A 186 -0.64 33.85 -15.07
N LEU A 187 -1.33 32.80 -14.60
CA LEU A 187 -2.68 32.47 -15.04
C LEU A 187 -3.67 33.58 -14.67
N ALA A 188 -3.60 34.09 -13.44
CA ALA A 188 -4.43 35.19 -12.96
C ALA A 188 -4.15 36.49 -13.72
N SER A 189 -2.88 36.83 -13.96
CA SER A 189 -2.50 38.04 -14.71
C SER A 189 -3.05 38.06 -16.14
N ALA A 190 -3.20 36.89 -16.76
CA ALA A 190 -3.74 36.77 -18.11
C ALA A 190 -5.28 36.88 -18.19
N LYS A 191 -6.00 36.53 -17.11
CA LYS A 191 -7.47 36.36 -17.13
C LYS A 191 -8.21 37.18 -16.05
N GLY A 192 -7.49 37.91 -15.20
CA GLY A 192 -8.01 38.58 -14.02
C GLY A 192 -8.29 37.60 -12.88
N THR A 193 -9.37 36.82 -13.00
CA THR A 193 -9.75 35.78 -12.03
C THR A 193 -9.72 34.41 -12.71
N VAL A 194 -9.18 33.40 -12.01
CA VAL A 194 -9.08 32.02 -12.52
C VAL A 194 -9.59 31.05 -11.47
N GLU A 195 -10.46 30.14 -11.90
CA GLU A 195 -10.85 28.96 -11.14
C GLU A 195 -9.86 27.83 -11.43
N LEU A 196 -9.32 27.20 -10.38
CA LEU A 196 -8.30 26.17 -10.47
C LEU A 196 -8.76 24.90 -9.75
N ASP A 197 -8.43 23.74 -10.33
CA ASP A 197 -8.58 22.47 -9.63
C ASP A 197 -7.46 22.30 -8.60
N SER A 198 -7.80 22.50 -7.33
CA SER A 198 -6.84 22.36 -6.21
C SER A 198 -6.23 20.96 -6.10
N TRP A 199 -6.93 19.90 -6.54
CA TRP A 199 -6.42 18.54 -6.41
C TRP A 199 -5.18 18.32 -7.27
N THR A 200 -5.26 18.72 -8.54
CA THR A 200 -4.14 18.61 -9.49
C THR A 200 -2.90 19.34 -8.97
N TYR A 201 -3.06 20.59 -8.51
CA TYR A 201 -1.94 21.37 -7.98
C TYR A 201 -1.38 20.82 -6.66
N CYS A 202 -2.24 20.36 -5.73
CA CYS A 202 -1.76 19.73 -4.48
C CYS A 202 -0.97 18.46 -4.76
N HIS A 203 -1.43 17.65 -5.73
CA HIS A 203 -0.75 16.42 -6.15
C HIS A 203 0.61 16.73 -6.76
N ASP A 204 0.66 17.64 -7.74
CA ASP A 204 1.89 18.05 -8.42
C ASP A 204 2.88 18.70 -7.46
N LEU A 205 2.40 19.56 -6.56
CA LEU A 205 3.21 20.19 -5.53
C LEU A 205 3.86 19.14 -4.63
N THR A 206 3.08 18.20 -4.12
CA THR A 206 3.58 17.12 -3.25
C THR A 206 4.62 16.27 -3.97
N ARG A 207 4.37 15.91 -5.25
CA ARG A 207 5.31 15.16 -6.08
C ARG A 207 6.62 15.92 -6.26
N ASN A 208 6.57 17.21 -6.59
CA ASN A 208 7.74 18.05 -6.83
C ASN A 208 8.55 18.26 -5.54
N MET A 209 7.88 18.52 -4.43
CA MET A 209 8.48 18.62 -3.09
C MET A 209 9.24 17.35 -2.73
N LEU A 210 8.57 16.20 -2.82
CA LEU A 210 9.18 14.92 -2.51
C LEU A 210 10.31 14.59 -3.47
N ALA A 211 10.20 14.94 -4.75
CA ALA A 211 11.21 14.61 -5.75
C ALA A 211 12.50 15.42 -5.51
N ARG A 212 12.36 16.72 -5.24
CA ARG A 212 13.49 17.58 -4.89
C ARG A 212 14.15 17.17 -3.59
N ALA A 213 13.34 16.92 -2.56
CA ALA A 213 13.81 16.43 -1.27
C ALA A 213 14.58 15.11 -1.42
N SER A 214 13.98 14.17 -2.15
CA SER A 214 14.48 12.80 -2.26
C SER A 214 15.70 12.69 -3.16
N PHE A 215 15.72 13.40 -4.28
CA PHE A 215 16.66 13.09 -5.36
C PHE A 215 17.58 14.26 -5.71
N GLY A 216 17.39 15.43 -5.09
CA GLY A 216 18.17 16.63 -5.32
C GLY A 216 18.18 16.99 -6.81
N ASP A 217 19.37 17.07 -7.41
CA ASP A 217 19.55 17.40 -8.83
C ASP A 217 18.91 16.41 -9.79
N SER A 218 18.65 15.17 -9.35
CA SER A 218 17.97 14.14 -10.14
C SER A 218 16.44 14.15 -9.95
N TYR A 219 15.85 15.24 -9.44
CA TYR A 219 14.42 15.29 -9.15
C TYR A 219 13.52 15.04 -10.36
N ASN A 220 13.95 15.41 -11.58
CA ASN A 220 13.17 15.12 -12.80
C ASN A 220 13.01 13.61 -13.04
N ASP A 221 14.01 12.79 -12.69
CA ASP A 221 13.88 11.33 -12.73
C ASP A 221 13.02 10.82 -11.57
N GLY A 222 13.11 11.48 -10.41
CA GLY A 222 12.23 11.26 -9.27
C GLY A 222 10.75 11.48 -9.56
N ILE A 223 10.40 12.52 -10.32
CA ILE A 223 9.02 12.79 -10.76
C ILE A 223 8.46 11.60 -11.53
N LYS A 224 9.23 11.06 -12.49
CA LYS A 224 8.82 9.88 -13.27
C LYS A 224 8.61 8.65 -12.36
N ILE A 225 9.42 8.47 -11.31
CA ILE A 225 9.23 7.37 -10.35
C ILE A 225 7.90 7.52 -9.62
N PHE A 226 7.56 8.74 -9.19
CA PHE A 226 6.30 9.00 -8.50
C PHE A 226 5.08 8.85 -9.41
N GLU A 227 5.20 9.10 -10.71
CA GLU A 227 4.14 8.81 -11.68
C GLU A 227 3.85 7.30 -11.76
N VAL A 228 4.89 6.47 -11.88
CA VAL A 228 4.71 5.01 -11.87
C VAL A 228 4.21 4.51 -10.50
N GLN A 229 4.65 5.15 -9.41
CA GLN A 229 4.15 4.84 -8.07
C GLN A 229 2.67 5.19 -7.91
N GLN A 230 2.20 6.30 -8.48
CA GLN A 230 0.79 6.68 -8.45
C GLN A 230 -0.06 5.58 -9.11
N GLU A 231 0.38 5.08 -10.27
CA GLU A 231 -0.31 3.98 -10.92
C GLU A 231 -0.32 2.70 -10.06
N GLN A 232 0.77 2.38 -9.37
CA GLN A 232 0.78 1.25 -8.42
C GLN A 232 -0.21 1.45 -7.27
N ILE A 233 -0.35 2.68 -6.76
CA ILE A 233 -1.33 3.00 -5.73
C ILE A 233 -2.75 2.77 -6.26
N ASP A 234 -3.05 3.22 -7.47
CA ASP A 234 -4.36 3.05 -8.09
C ASP A 234 -4.69 1.57 -8.32
N LEU A 235 -3.73 0.79 -8.82
CA LEU A 235 -3.85 -0.66 -8.95
C LEU A 235 -4.02 -1.33 -7.57
N GLY A 236 -3.31 -0.86 -6.55
CA GLY A 236 -3.44 -1.29 -5.15
C GLY A 236 -4.84 -1.08 -4.60
N LEU A 237 -5.38 0.12 -4.77
CA LEU A 237 -6.74 0.46 -4.36
C LEU A 237 -7.78 -0.38 -5.13
N GLN A 238 -7.58 -0.61 -6.42
CA GLN A 238 -8.44 -1.49 -7.22
C GLN A 238 -8.41 -2.93 -6.70
N ALA A 239 -7.23 -3.45 -6.38
CA ALA A 239 -7.08 -4.79 -5.80
C ALA A 239 -7.79 -4.89 -4.45
N ILE A 240 -7.59 -3.89 -3.58
CA ILE A 240 -8.28 -3.78 -2.29
C ILE A 240 -9.81 -3.73 -2.48
N ARG A 241 -10.34 -3.16 -3.56
CA ARG A 241 -11.79 -3.19 -3.83
C ARG A 241 -12.31 -4.53 -4.37
N SER A 242 -11.46 -5.54 -4.52
CA SER A 242 -11.83 -6.85 -5.06
C SER A 242 -11.55 -7.99 -4.09
N VAL A 243 -12.34 -9.08 -4.17
CA VAL A 243 -12.06 -10.28 -3.37
C VAL A 243 -10.81 -10.96 -3.92
N TYR A 244 -9.80 -11.13 -3.08
CA TYR A 244 -8.66 -11.95 -3.46
C TYR A 244 -9.05 -13.43 -3.56
N ILE A 245 -8.75 -14.01 -4.72
CA ILE A 245 -8.84 -15.45 -4.95
C ILE A 245 -7.44 -16.05 -4.86
N PRO A 246 -7.18 -17.01 -3.97
CA PRO A 246 -5.89 -17.68 -3.87
C PRO A 246 -5.36 -18.18 -5.22
N GLY A 247 -4.14 -17.77 -5.56
CA GLY A 247 -3.49 -18.13 -6.82
C GLY A 247 -3.80 -17.18 -8.00
N SER A 248 -4.78 -16.28 -7.89
CA SER A 248 -5.15 -15.35 -8.97
C SER A 248 -3.99 -14.45 -9.42
N LYS A 249 -3.04 -14.16 -8.53
CA LYS A 249 -1.82 -13.37 -8.83
C LYS A 249 -0.95 -13.98 -9.93
N PHE A 250 -1.05 -15.29 -10.17
CA PHE A 250 -0.27 -15.98 -11.20
C PHE A 250 -0.97 -16.03 -12.55
N LEU A 251 -2.24 -15.61 -12.62
CA LEU A 251 -3.00 -15.59 -13.86
C LEU A 251 -2.51 -14.44 -14.76
N PRO A 252 -2.43 -14.64 -16.09
CA PRO A 252 -2.00 -13.61 -17.04
C PRO A 252 -3.12 -12.60 -17.34
N THR A 253 -3.69 -11.97 -16.32
CA THR A 253 -4.71 -10.92 -16.49
C THR A 253 -4.07 -9.60 -16.88
N LYS A 254 -4.84 -8.69 -17.50
CA LYS A 254 -4.39 -7.31 -17.80
C LYS A 254 -3.88 -6.61 -16.54
N PHE A 255 -4.60 -6.75 -15.43
CA PHE A 255 -4.23 -6.21 -14.12
C PHE A 255 -2.87 -6.74 -13.65
N ASN A 256 -2.68 -8.06 -13.58
CA ASN A 256 -1.43 -8.67 -13.10
C ASN A 256 -0.25 -8.38 -14.04
N LYS A 257 -0.51 -8.24 -15.34
CA LYS A 257 0.52 -7.84 -16.31
C LYS A 257 0.96 -6.39 -16.04
N ARG A 258 0.01 -5.46 -15.95
CA ARG A 258 0.30 -4.04 -15.71
C ARG A 258 1.00 -3.83 -14.37
N LEU A 259 0.55 -4.50 -13.32
CA LEU A 259 1.21 -4.47 -12.03
C LEU A 259 2.69 -4.91 -12.10
N ARG A 260 2.99 -6.00 -12.80
CA ARG A 260 4.37 -6.47 -12.99
C ARG A 260 5.21 -5.52 -13.86
N GLU A 261 4.60 -4.89 -14.86
CA GLU A 261 5.26 -3.86 -15.68
C GLU A 261 5.67 -2.66 -14.81
N THR A 262 4.74 -2.09 -14.04
CA THR A 262 5.05 -0.96 -13.14
C THR A 262 6.13 -1.30 -12.11
N GLU A 263 6.10 -2.51 -11.53
CA GLU A 263 7.14 -2.98 -10.61
C GLU A 263 8.50 -3.04 -11.29
N ARG A 264 8.57 -3.61 -12.50
CA ARG A 264 9.80 -3.73 -13.27
C ARG A 264 10.35 -2.35 -13.64
N ASP A 265 9.48 -1.44 -14.09
CA ASP A 265 9.85 -0.11 -14.53
C ASP A 265 10.40 0.71 -13.35
N MET A 266 9.73 0.70 -12.18
CA MET A 266 10.26 1.32 -10.96
C MET A 266 11.62 0.75 -10.55
N ARG A 267 11.79 -0.59 -10.60
CA ARG A 267 13.07 -1.23 -10.24
C ARG A 267 14.20 -0.83 -11.19
N ALA A 268 13.92 -0.73 -12.49
CA ALA A 268 14.88 -0.29 -13.49
C ALA A 268 15.29 1.17 -13.23
N MET A 269 14.32 2.07 -13.03
CA MET A 269 14.60 3.48 -12.75
C MET A 269 15.41 3.68 -11.46
N PHE A 270 15.04 2.99 -10.38
CA PHE A 270 15.84 3.04 -9.15
C PHE A 270 17.26 2.53 -9.39
N LYS A 271 17.43 1.42 -10.11
CA LYS A 271 18.76 0.87 -10.43
C LYS A 271 19.61 1.89 -11.19
N ASP A 272 19.05 2.53 -12.22
CA ASP A 272 19.77 3.52 -13.02
C ASP A 272 20.20 4.74 -12.19
N MET A 273 19.33 5.21 -11.29
CA MET A 273 19.66 6.32 -10.37
C MET A 273 20.76 5.93 -9.39
N ILE A 274 20.72 4.71 -8.86
CA ILE A 274 21.74 4.17 -7.94
C ILE A 274 23.09 4.10 -8.65
N GLU A 275 23.14 3.49 -9.82
CA GLU A 275 24.37 3.35 -10.61
C GLU A 275 24.95 4.72 -10.99
N THR A 276 24.09 5.70 -11.29
CA THR A 276 24.51 7.08 -11.55
C THR A 276 25.13 7.71 -10.31
N LYS A 277 24.45 7.66 -9.16
CA LYS A 277 24.98 8.21 -7.89
C LYS A 277 26.28 7.53 -7.46
N GLU A 278 26.41 6.21 -7.63
CA GLU A 278 27.65 5.48 -7.35
C GLU A 278 28.83 5.95 -8.22
N LYS A 279 28.60 6.22 -9.51
CA LYS A 279 29.62 6.74 -10.42
C LYS A 279 30.07 8.15 -10.02
N GLU A 280 29.13 9.00 -9.60
CA GLU A 280 29.46 10.38 -9.19
C GLU A 280 30.27 10.42 -7.89
N ILE A 281 29.92 9.58 -6.91
CA ILE A 281 30.70 9.43 -5.67
C ILE A 281 32.12 8.92 -5.97
N LYS A 282 32.28 7.94 -6.86
CA LYS A 282 33.60 7.41 -7.26
C LYS A 282 34.48 8.45 -7.94
N LYS A 283 33.89 9.46 -8.62
CA LYS A 283 34.61 10.56 -9.28
C LYS A 283 34.99 11.70 -8.31
N GLY A 284 34.72 11.57 -7.01
CA GLY A 284 35.09 12.58 -6.02
C GLY A 284 34.19 13.81 -6.00
N ARG A 285 33.06 13.81 -6.72
CA ARG A 285 31.98 14.76 -6.42
C ARG A 285 31.47 14.38 -5.02
N SER A 286 31.56 15.31 -4.07
CA SER A 286 30.85 15.16 -2.81
C SER A 286 29.41 14.84 -3.17
N ALA A 287 28.85 13.77 -2.61
CA ALA A 287 27.41 13.72 -2.44
C ALA A 287 27.10 14.96 -1.61
N ASP A 288 26.66 16.05 -2.25
CA ASP A 288 26.34 17.27 -1.54
C ASP A 288 25.33 16.88 -0.47
N LYS A 289 25.81 16.90 0.77
CA LYS A 289 25.05 16.43 1.93
C LYS A 289 23.79 17.27 2.15
N GLU A 290 23.69 18.41 1.46
CA GLU A 290 22.67 19.42 1.67
C GLU A 290 21.42 19.23 0.80
N SER A 291 21.46 18.47 -0.31
CA SER A 291 20.35 18.45 -1.28
C SER A 291 19.55 17.14 -1.40
N ASP A 292 19.99 16.04 -0.78
CA ASP A 292 19.40 14.70 -0.98
C ASP A 292 19.10 14.00 0.36
N CYS A 293 17.83 13.83 0.69
CA CYS A 293 17.35 13.16 1.91
C CYS A 293 17.78 11.69 2.00
N TYR A 294 18.03 11.05 0.87
CA TYR A 294 18.49 9.67 0.82
C TYR A 294 20.00 9.57 0.93
N ALA A 295 20.79 10.63 0.71
CA ALA A 295 22.24 10.56 0.83
C ALA A 295 22.72 10.01 2.19
N PRO A 296 22.14 10.41 3.35
CA PRO A 296 22.46 9.79 4.65
C PRO A 296 22.06 8.30 4.74
N CYS A 297 20.92 7.93 4.15
CA CYS A 297 20.42 6.55 4.09
C CYS A 297 21.36 5.66 3.26
N TRP A 298 21.82 6.17 2.11
CA TRP A 298 22.80 5.56 1.21
C TRP A 298 24.18 5.39 1.86
N LEU A 299 24.67 6.40 2.57
CA LEU A 299 25.95 6.31 3.28
C LEU A 299 25.91 5.25 4.39
N GLN A 300 24.77 5.11 5.07
CA GLN A 300 24.62 4.13 6.13
C GLN A 300 24.49 2.69 5.61
N THR A 301 23.86 2.48 4.45
CA THR A 301 23.82 1.15 3.80
C THR A 301 25.21 0.73 3.31
N GLN A 302 25.98 1.66 2.73
CA GLN A 302 27.37 1.41 2.30
C GLN A 302 28.31 1.14 3.49
N SER A 303 28.20 1.90 4.59
CA SER A 303 28.98 1.66 5.81
C SER A 303 28.67 0.29 6.43
N LYS A 304 27.40 -0.11 6.44
CA LYS A 304 27.00 -1.43 6.95
C LYS A 304 27.42 -2.58 6.01
N SER A 305 27.43 -2.40 4.69
CA SER A 305 27.92 -3.44 3.77
C SER A 305 29.43 -3.65 3.92
N LYS A 306 30.21 -2.57 3.95
CA LYS A 306 31.67 -2.62 4.16
C LYS A 306 32.04 -3.28 5.49
N ASN A 307 31.28 -3.04 6.56
CA ASN A 307 31.51 -3.68 7.85
C ASN A 307 31.14 -5.17 7.86
N MET A 308 30.18 -5.62 7.05
CA MET A 308 29.90 -7.07 6.93
C MET A 308 31.01 -7.79 6.16
N ASP A 309 31.56 -7.16 5.12
CA ASP A 309 32.65 -7.74 4.33
C ASP A 309 33.96 -7.84 5.14
N GLN A 310 34.18 -6.94 6.12
CA GLN A 310 35.33 -6.97 7.04
C GLN A 310 35.20 -7.98 8.19
N ILE A 311 33.99 -8.46 8.49
CA ILE A 311 33.75 -9.50 9.52
C ILE A 311 33.85 -10.91 8.91
N GLN A 312 33.85 -11.02 7.58
CA GLN A 312 34.01 -12.28 6.83
C GLN A 312 35.40 -12.43 6.18
N GLY A 313 36.33 -11.53 6.46
CA GLY A 313 37.73 -11.56 5.99
C GLY A 313 38.70 -12.07 7.05
#